data_AF-A0AAV5LDL3-F1
#
_entry.id   AF-A0AAV5LDL3-F1
#
_cell.length_a   1.000
_cell.length_b   1.000
_cell.length_c   1.000
_cell.angle_alpha   90.00
_cell.angle_beta   90.00
_cell.angle_gamma   90.00
#
_symmetry.space_group_name_H-M   'P 1'
#
loop_
_entity.id
_entity.type
_entity.pdbx_description
1 polymer ?
#
loop_
_entity_poly.entity_id
_entity_poly.type
_entity_poly.pdbx_seq_one_letter_code
_entity_poly.pdbx_strand_id
1 'polypeptide(L)'
;MLITNSYIAMGEVATKEAFDWISNDPKILKASTIICRLMDDIVSHEFEQTRDHVASSIECYMKQYGVSREETMKLFREDVANAWKDINEGFMKPAIFPMPVFTVVLNFARVIDFLYKDGDSYTNSHSLKAHIELLLVNPVIL
;
A
#
# COMPACT_ATOMS: atom_id res chain seq x y z
N MET A 1 -10.18 7.77 2.39
CA MET A 1 -9.02 6.86 2.19
C MET A 1 -9.19 5.66 3.12
N LEU A 2 -8.94 4.43 2.65
CA LEU A 2 -9.26 3.18 3.38
C LEU A 2 -8.65 3.11 4.79
N ILE A 3 -7.40 3.55 4.93
CA ILE A 3 -6.68 3.58 6.21
C ILE A 3 -7.41 4.45 7.23
N THR A 4 -7.74 5.70 6.89
CA THR A 4 -8.51 6.59 7.79
C THR A 4 -9.87 6.00 8.14
N ASN A 5 -10.58 5.42 7.17
CA ASN A 5 -11.89 4.82 7.43
C ASN A 5 -11.82 3.63 8.40
N SER A 6 -10.72 2.87 8.39
CA SER A 6 -10.56 1.73 9.31
C SER A 6 -10.48 2.14 10.79
N TYR A 7 -10.14 3.40 11.09
CA TYR A 7 -10.09 3.90 12.47
C TYR A 7 -11.47 3.93 13.12
N ILE A 8 -12.55 4.03 12.34
CA ILE A 8 -13.93 3.97 12.83
C ILE A 8 -14.19 2.63 13.55
N ALA A 9 -13.55 1.54 13.09
CA ALA A 9 -13.72 0.21 13.66
C ALA A 9 -12.78 -0.09 14.85
N MET A 10 -11.94 0.87 15.26
CA MET A 10 -10.93 0.65 16.31
C MET A 10 -11.41 0.98 17.73
N GLY A 11 -12.67 1.40 17.89
CA GLY A 11 -13.24 1.73 19.20
C GLY A 11 -12.44 2.80 19.93
N GLU A 12 -12.23 2.61 21.23
CA GLU A 12 -11.51 3.58 22.09
C GLU A 12 -10.03 3.75 21.75
N VAL A 13 -9.44 2.86 20.94
CA VAL A 13 -8.04 2.94 20.53
C VAL A 13 -7.80 4.10 19.56
N ALA A 14 -8.76 4.39 18.69
CA ALA A 14 -8.70 5.54 17.78
C ALA A 14 -9.39 6.74 18.44
N THR A 15 -8.66 7.43 19.31
CA THR A 15 -9.14 8.67 19.91
C THR A 15 -9.40 9.73 18.85
N LYS A 16 -10.12 10.80 19.22
CA LYS A 16 -10.33 11.95 18.33
C LYS A 16 -9.00 12.52 17.82
N GLU A 17 -8.00 12.62 18.68
CA GLU A 17 -6.67 13.13 18.35
C GLU A 17 -5.94 12.22 17.36
N ALA A 18 -6.09 10.90 17.49
CA ALA A 18 -5.55 9.94 16.53
C ALA A 18 -6.25 10.06 15.15
N PHE A 19 -7.56 10.30 15.16
CA PHE A 19 -8.34 10.51 13.93
C PHE A 19 -7.98 11.84 13.24
N ASP A 20 -7.83 12.92 14.02
CA ASP A 20 -7.37 14.21 13.53
C ASP A 20 -5.95 14.08 12.98
N TRP A 21 -5.06 13.38 13.69
CA TRP A 21 -3.69 13.14 13.24
C TRP A 21 -3.63 12.41 11.90
N ILE A 22 -4.32 11.27 11.75
CA ILE A 22 -4.30 10.50 10.50
C ILE A 22 -4.95 11.29 9.34
N SER A 23 -5.93 12.15 9.64
CA SER A 23 -6.60 13.00 8.65
C SER A 23 -5.75 14.18 8.19
N ASN A 24 -4.64 14.49 8.88
CA ASN A 24 -3.66 15.50 8.49
C ASN A 24 -2.48 14.92 7.69
N ASP A 25 -2.69 13.77 7.04
CA ASP A 25 -1.72 13.09 6.16
C ASP A 25 -0.30 12.95 6.75
N PRO A 26 -0.14 12.25 7.89
CA PRO A 26 1.17 12.10 8.51
C PRO A 26 2.12 11.33 7.59
N LYS A 27 3.43 11.53 7.79
CA LYS A 27 4.48 10.97 6.93
C LYS A 27 4.33 9.45 6.72
N ILE A 28 4.04 8.70 7.78
CA ILE A 28 3.82 7.24 7.73
C ILE A 28 2.64 6.85 6.83
N LEU A 29 1.57 7.66 6.83
CA LEU A 29 0.42 7.42 5.97
C LEU A 29 0.77 7.69 4.52
N LYS A 30 1.41 8.84 4.23
CA LYS A 30 1.88 9.19 2.88
C LYS A 30 2.75 8.08 2.31
N ALA A 31 3.68 7.56 3.11
CA ALA A 31 4.53 6.44 2.73
C ALA A 31 3.72 5.18 2.39
N SER A 32 2.74 4.80 3.21
CA SER A 32 1.83 3.67 2.91
C SER A 32 1.05 3.90 1.60
N THR A 33 0.58 5.12 1.34
CA THR A 33 -0.13 5.44 0.09
C THR A 33 0.78 5.42 -1.15
N ILE A 34 2.05 5.80 -1.01
CA ILE A 34 3.06 5.69 -2.07
C ILE A 34 3.29 4.23 -2.42
N ILE A 35 3.49 3.37 -1.42
CA ILE A 35 3.63 1.92 -1.63
C ILE A 35 2.39 1.38 -2.34
N CYS A 36 1.19 1.72 -1.84
CA CYS A 36 -0.08 1.32 -2.45
C CYS A 36 -0.18 1.68 -3.93
N ARG A 37 0.07 2.95 -4.28
CA ARG A 37 -0.11 3.44 -5.65
C ARG A 37 0.98 2.93 -6.59
N LEU A 38 2.25 3.00 -6.18
CA LEU A 38 3.35 2.65 -7.07
C LEU A 38 3.43 1.13 -7.30
N MET A 39 3.13 0.29 -6.30
CA MET A 39 3.13 -1.16 -6.50
C MET A 39 2.01 -1.58 -7.48
N ASP A 40 0.81 -1.01 -7.33
CA ASP A 40 -0.32 -1.20 -8.25
C ASP A 40 0.08 -0.82 -9.69
N ASP A 41 0.50 0.43 -9.89
CA ASP A 41 0.85 0.93 -11.22
C ASP A 41 2.04 0.16 -11.84
N ILE A 42 3.08 -0.21 -11.08
CA ILE A 42 4.23 -0.98 -11.60
C ILE A 42 3.81 -2.35 -12.09
N VAL A 43 3.04 -3.08 -11.28
CA VAL A 43 2.76 -4.50 -11.51
C VAL A 43 1.64 -4.69 -12.53
N SER A 44 0.65 -3.81 -12.51
CA SER A 44 -0.50 -3.88 -13.41
C SER A 44 -0.27 -3.18 -14.75
N HIS A 45 0.79 -2.37 -14.90
CA HIS A 45 1.07 -1.54 -16.08
C HIS A 45 0.77 -2.23 -17.43
N GLU A 46 1.34 -3.42 -17.67
CA GLU A 46 1.20 -4.09 -18.96
C GLU A 46 -0.25 -4.47 -19.26
N PHE A 47 -0.95 -5.00 -18.26
CA PHE A 47 -2.37 -5.32 -18.39
C PHE A 47 -3.21 -4.05 -18.57
N GLU A 48 -2.89 -2.97 -17.87
CA GLU A 48 -3.63 -1.71 -17.99
C GLU A 48 -3.52 -1.08 -19.37
N GLN A 49 -2.36 -1.19 -20.02
CA GLN A 49 -2.16 -0.76 -21.40
C GLN A 49 -2.97 -1.58 -22.41
N THR A 50 -3.36 -2.82 -22.10
CA THR A 50 -4.19 -3.65 -23.02
C THR A 50 -5.66 -3.27 -23.04
N ARG A 51 -6.16 -2.54 -22.02
CA ARG A 51 -7.59 -2.26 -21.83
C ARG A 51 -7.97 -0.79 -22.03
N ASP A 52 -7.11 0.01 -22.66
CA ASP A 52 -7.25 1.47 -22.81
C ASP A 52 -7.61 2.16 -21.48
N HIS A 53 -6.90 1.77 -20.41
CA HIS A 53 -7.10 2.39 -19.10
C HIS A 53 -6.61 3.86 -19.10
N VAL A 54 -7.08 4.64 -18.13
CA VAL A 54 -6.52 5.99 -17.91
C VAL A 54 -5.03 5.92 -17.58
N ALA A 55 -4.28 6.96 -17.94
CA ALA A 55 -2.84 7.05 -17.68
C ALA A 55 -2.51 6.83 -16.19
N SER A 56 -1.61 5.88 -15.90
CA SER A 56 -1.07 5.63 -14.57
C SER A 56 0.02 6.65 -14.23
N SER A 57 0.60 6.54 -13.04
CA SER A 57 1.78 7.34 -12.66
C SER A 57 2.96 7.13 -13.62
N ILE A 58 3.08 5.96 -14.25
CA ILE A 58 4.17 5.65 -15.18
C ILE A 58 4.06 6.49 -16.45
N GLU A 59 2.91 6.50 -17.12
CA GLU A 59 2.70 7.28 -18.33
C GLU A 59 2.78 8.78 -18.04
N CYS A 60 2.24 9.21 -16.89
CA CYS A 60 2.34 10.59 -16.45
C CYS A 60 3.79 11.03 -16.28
N TYR A 61 4.62 10.22 -15.62
CA TYR A 61 6.02 10.54 -15.35
C TYR A 61 6.87 10.53 -16.63
N MET A 62 6.71 9.50 -17.48
CA MET A 62 7.38 9.43 -18.78
C MET A 62 7.04 10.64 -19.64
N LYS A 63 5.77 11.04 -19.70
CA LYS A 63 5.34 12.21 -20.47
C LYS A 63 5.88 13.52 -19.91
N GLN A 64 5.93 13.66 -18.59
CA GLN A 64 6.39 14.88 -17.93
C GLN A 64 7.90 15.10 -18.08
N TYR A 65 8.70 14.04 -17.97
CA TYR A 65 10.16 14.14 -17.91
C TYR A 65 10.89 13.61 -19.15
N GLY A 66 10.16 13.01 -20.11
CA GLY A 66 10.75 12.49 -21.35
C GLY A 66 11.66 11.28 -21.13
N VAL A 67 11.47 10.55 -20.03
CA VAL A 67 12.28 9.38 -19.65
C VAL A 67 11.66 8.07 -20.14
N SER A 68 12.47 7.01 -20.21
CA SER A 68 12.00 5.68 -20.58
C SER A 68 11.11 5.05 -19.51
N ARG A 69 10.37 4.01 -19.91
CA ARG A 69 9.58 3.18 -18.98
C ARG A 69 10.48 2.50 -17.96
N GLU A 70 11.60 1.94 -18.40
CA GLU A 70 12.56 1.23 -17.56
C GLU A 70 13.14 2.15 -16.48
N GLU A 71 13.52 3.37 -16.86
CA GLU A 71 13.99 4.39 -15.91
C GLU A 71 12.90 4.78 -14.91
N THR A 72 11.67 4.99 -15.38
CA THR A 72 10.52 5.32 -14.53
C THR A 72 10.24 4.21 -13.52
N MET A 73 10.18 2.96 -13.97
CA MET A 73 9.96 1.81 -13.10
C MET A 73 11.08 1.62 -12.07
N LYS A 74 12.33 1.89 -12.45
CA LYS A 74 13.46 1.85 -11.52
C LYS A 74 13.29 2.91 -10.43
N LEU A 75 13.00 4.15 -10.81
CA LEU A 75 12.80 5.26 -9.87
C LEU A 75 11.64 5.00 -8.92
N PHE A 76 10.51 4.50 -9.41
CA PHE A 76 9.37 4.17 -8.56
C PHE A 76 9.66 3.03 -7.59
N ARG A 77 10.46 2.03 -7.96
CA ARG A 77 10.93 1.00 -7.02
C ARG A 77 11.84 1.57 -5.93
N GLU A 78 12.67 2.55 -6.26
CA GLU A 78 13.48 3.28 -5.28
C GLU A 78 12.58 4.10 -4.32
N ASP A 79 11.54 4.75 -4.84
CA ASP A 79 10.55 5.48 -4.03
C ASP A 79 9.76 4.55 -3.10
N VAL A 80 9.35 3.36 -3.56
CA VAL A 80 8.74 2.33 -2.71
C VAL A 80 9.69 1.92 -1.59
N ALA A 81 10.97 1.69 -1.89
CA ALA A 81 11.97 1.33 -0.89
C ALA A 81 12.19 2.46 0.13
N ASN A 82 12.15 3.73 -0.30
CA ASN A 82 12.24 4.88 0.60
C ASN A 82 10.98 5.04 1.45
N ALA A 83 9.80 4.81 0.90
CA ALA A 83 8.54 4.80 1.64
C ALA A 83 8.54 3.74 2.75
N TRP A 84 9.10 2.55 2.52
CA TRP A 84 9.29 1.55 3.58
C TRP A 84 10.17 2.07 4.73
N LYS A 85 11.25 2.81 4.43
CA LYS A 85 12.10 3.45 5.46
C LYS A 85 11.32 4.50 6.24
N ASP A 86 10.47 5.28 5.58
CA ASP A 86 9.63 6.29 6.22
C ASP A 86 8.59 5.67 7.16
N ILE A 87 8.02 4.50 6.78
CA ILE A 87 7.17 3.72 7.70
C ILE A 87 7.99 3.31 8.92
N ASN A 88 9.16 2.70 8.73
CA ASN A 88 10.03 2.27 9.84
C ASN A 88 10.40 3.42 10.78
N GLU A 89 10.75 4.59 10.23
CA GLU A 89 11.05 5.80 11.02
C GLU A 89 9.84 6.20 11.88
N GLY A 90 8.62 6.06 11.37
CA GLY A 90 7.38 6.32 12.11
C GLY A 90 7.22 5.45 13.37
N PHE A 91 7.75 4.22 13.35
CA PHE A 91 7.74 3.31 14.50
C PHE A 91 8.91 3.53 15.49
N MET A 92 9.97 4.25 15.09
CA MET A 92 11.13 4.52 15.94
C MET A 92 10.93 5.72 16.88
N LYS A 93 9.97 6.60 16.58
CA LYS A 93 9.67 7.78 17.40
C LYS A 93 8.88 7.37 18.64
N PRO A 94 9.01 8.10 19.77
CA PRO A 94 8.12 7.90 20.92
C PRO A 94 6.66 7.89 20.47
N ALA A 95 5.93 6.84 20.81
CA ALA A 95 4.58 6.63 20.32
C ALA A 95 3.64 7.67 20.96
N ILE A 96 3.14 8.59 20.13
CA ILE A 96 2.14 9.61 20.51
C ILE A 96 0.73 9.01 20.68
N PHE A 97 0.51 7.80 20.16
CA PHE A 97 -0.75 7.05 20.23
C PHE A 97 -0.47 5.57 20.54
N PRO A 98 -1.48 4.77 20.93
CA PRO A 98 -1.33 3.33 21.07
C PRO A 98 -0.84 2.68 19.77
N MET A 99 0.00 1.64 19.89
CA MET A 99 0.59 0.93 18.75
C MET A 99 -0.40 0.52 17.65
N PRO A 100 -1.64 0.06 17.93
CA PRO A 100 -2.56 -0.33 16.87
C PRO A 100 -2.86 0.78 15.86
N VAL A 101 -2.81 2.06 16.27
CA VAL A 101 -3.00 3.22 15.37
C VAL A 101 -1.98 3.18 14.22
N PHE A 102 -0.71 2.90 14.54
CA PHE A 102 0.36 2.77 13.55
C PHE A 102 0.32 1.43 12.82
N THR A 103 0.01 0.34 13.54
CA THR A 103 -0.03 -1.02 12.97
C THR A 103 -1.02 -1.15 11.82
N VAL A 104 -2.16 -0.46 11.89
CA VAL A 104 -3.13 -0.44 10.79
C VAL A 104 -2.49 0.11 9.51
N VAL A 105 -1.79 1.26 9.59
CA VAL A 105 -1.11 1.87 8.44
C VAL A 105 -0.06 0.91 7.85
N LEU A 106 0.74 0.29 8.72
CA LEU A 106 1.74 -0.70 8.32
C LEU A 106 1.11 -1.93 7.65
N ASN A 107 0.00 -2.45 8.19
CA ASN A 107 -0.65 -3.63 7.65
C ASN A 107 -1.27 -3.38 6.27
N PHE A 108 -1.76 -2.17 6.00
CA PHE A 108 -2.17 -1.80 4.64
C PHE A 108 -0.98 -1.85 3.66
N ALA A 109 0.18 -1.30 4.02
CA ALA A 109 1.38 -1.40 3.19
C ALA A 109 1.80 -2.86 2.96
N ARG A 110 1.73 -3.71 4.00
CA ARG A 110 2.06 -5.15 3.90
C ARG A 110 1.10 -5.94 3.02
N VAL A 111 -0.20 -5.64 3.09
CA VAL A 111 -1.20 -6.29 2.22
C VAL A 111 -0.95 -5.94 0.77
N ILE A 112 -0.63 -4.67 0.46
CA ILE A 112 -0.26 -4.28 -0.90
C ILE A 112 0.98 -5.04 -1.36
N ASP A 113 2.05 -5.05 -0.56
CA ASP A 113 3.27 -5.78 -0.90
C ASP A 113 2.98 -7.25 -1.19
N PHE A 114 2.18 -7.91 -0.33
CA PHE A 114 1.75 -9.29 -0.55
C PHE A 114 0.95 -9.47 -1.85
N LEU A 115 -0.03 -8.60 -2.13
CA LEU A 115 -0.91 -8.75 -3.28
C LEU A 115 -0.21 -8.49 -4.62
N TYR A 116 0.80 -7.62 -4.64
CA TYR A 116 1.51 -7.23 -5.86
C TYR A 116 2.90 -7.88 -5.97
N LYS A 117 3.32 -8.73 -5.03
CA LYS A 117 4.66 -9.33 -4.99
C LYS A 117 5.03 -10.10 -6.25
N ASP A 118 4.12 -10.96 -6.70
CA ASP A 118 4.35 -11.94 -7.77
C ASP A 118 3.45 -11.69 -9.00
N GLY A 119 2.79 -10.53 -9.06
CA GLY A 119 1.79 -10.18 -10.06
C GLY A 119 0.58 -9.48 -9.45
N ASP A 120 -0.38 -9.05 -10.27
CA ASP A 120 -1.60 -8.39 -9.80
C ASP A 120 -2.59 -9.40 -9.20
N SER A 121 -2.33 -9.82 -7.97
CA SER A 121 -3.20 -10.76 -7.24
C SER A 121 -4.48 -10.10 -6.74
N TYR A 122 -4.57 -8.77 -6.82
CA TYR A 122 -5.76 -8.02 -6.42
C TYR A 122 -6.85 -8.19 -7.47
N THR A 123 -6.51 -8.00 -8.75
CA THR A 123 -7.44 -8.15 -9.88
C THR A 123 -7.49 -9.58 -10.38
N ASN A 124 -6.36 -10.30 -10.35
CA ASN A 124 -6.28 -11.70 -10.76
C ASN A 124 -6.26 -12.63 -9.54
N SER A 125 -7.42 -13.17 -9.20
CA SER A 125 -7.60 -14.02 -8.01
C SER A 125 -6.90 -15.38 -8.07
N HIS A 126 -6.29 -15.76 -9.20
CA HIS A 126 -5.66 -17.08 -9.35
C HIS A 126 -4.55 -17.31 -8.33
N SER A 127 -3.70 -16.32 -8.09
CA SER A 127 -2.60 -16.37 -7.11
C SER A 127 -3.07 -16.28 -5.66
N LEU A 128 -4.24 -15.66 -5.42
CA LEU A 128 -4.76 -15.43 -4.07
C LEU A 128 -5.65 -16.58 -3.57
N LYS A 129 -6.23 -17.37 -4.47
CA LYS A 129 -7.20 -18.42 -4.13
C LYS A 129 -6.68 -19.41 -3.07
N ALA A 130 -5.46 -19.92 -3.24
CA ALA A 130 -4.87 -20.86 -2.28
C ALA A 130 -4.69 -20.24 -0.89
N HIS A 131 -4.31 -18.96 -0.82
CA HIS A 131 -4.17 -18.24 0.45
C HIS A 131 -5.52 -18.02 1.13
N ILE A 132 -6.57 -17.71 0.37
CA ILE A 132 -7.95 -17.55 0.89
C ILE A 132 -8.45 -18.87 1.45
N GLU A 133 -8.25 -19.98 0.73
CA GLU A 133 -8.66 -21.30 1.19
C GLU A 133 -7.97 -21.68 2.51
N LEU A 134 -6.66 -21.45 2.62
CA LEU A 134 -5.90 -21.70 3.85
C LEU A 134 -6.31 -20.81 5.03
N LEU A 135 -6.70 -19.56 4.77
CA LEU A 135 -7.02 -18.60 5.83
C LEU A 135 -8.48 -18.68 6.31
N LEU A 136 -9.43 -18.93 5.40
CA LEU A 136 -10.86 -18.74 5.65
C LEU A 136 -11.71 -20.01 5.46
N VAL A 137 -11.18 -21.06 4.83
CA VAL A 137 -11.95 -22.27 4.50
C VAL A 137 -11.44 -23.49 5.26
N ASN A 138 -10.13 -23.71 5.24
CA ASN A 138 -9.52 -24.93 5.76
C ASN A 138 -9.00 -24.70 7.19
N PRO A 139 -9.60 -25.31 8.23
CA PRO A 139 -9.12 -25.17 9.59
C PRO A 139 -7.77 -25.88 9.77
N VAL A 140 -6.94 -25.36 10.67
CA VAL A 140 -5.74 -26.08 11.14
C VAL A 140 -6.21 -27.28 11.97
N ILE A 141 -5.90 -28.48 11.50
CA ILE A 141 -6.14 -29.71 12.27
C ILE A 141 -5.00 -29.84 13.28
N LEU A 142 -5.36 -29.85 14.57
CA LEU A 142 -4.45 -30.02 15.70
C LEU A 142 -4.36 -31.49 16.12
#